data_AF-A0A3C0APL6-F1
#
_entry.id   AF-A0A3C0APL6-F1
#
_cell.length_a   1.000
_cell.length_b   1.000
_cell.length_c   1.000
_cell.angle_alpha   90.00
_cell.angle_beta   90.00
_cell.angle_gamma   90.00
#
_symmetry.space_group_name_H-M   'P 1'
#
loop_
_entity.id
_entity.type
_entity.pdbx_description
1 polymer ?
#
loop_
_entity_poly.entity_id
_entity_poly.type
_entity_poly.pdbx_seq_one_letter_code
_entity_poly.pdbx_strand_id
1 'polypeptide(L)'
;AYQLSSAPLPENVEKTRFYTHYNVKRLPAEVMLDALDDLTGSQERFRGVPQGTRAIELPDPNYSSYFLDTLGRPKRVITCECERASEPNLAQVLQVANGQLINTKLATKNGRIEELLKAKAADHEVFTEMYLASFSRYPTKAELANCDQIVKAAKNKREGYQDVMWAISNSREFLFNH
;
A
#
# COMPACT_ATOMS: atom_id res chain seq x y z
N ALA A 1 29.16 9.38 -5.53
CA ALA A 1 28.99 9.61 -4.09
C ALA A 1 28.51 8.32 -3.45
N TYR A 2 29.18 7.84 -2.41
CA TYR A 2 28.84 6.63 -1.64
C TYR A 2 28.66 7.10 -0.18
N GLN A 3 27.72 6.51 0.57
CA GLN A 3 27.38 6.87 1.97
C GLN A 3 26.64 8.20 2.23
N LEU A 4 25.78 8.65 1.32
CA LEU A 4 24.81 9.71 1.67
C LEU A 4 23.56 9.07 2.29
N SER A 5 23.20 9.51 3.50
CA SER A 5 21.97 9.11 4.18
C SER A 5 20.79 9.94 3.64
N SER A 6 19.62 9.31 3.46
CA SER A 6 18.37 9.99 3.16
C SER A 6 17.77 10.69 4.39
N ALA A 7 18.22 10.31 5.60
CA ALA A 7 17.68 10.84 6.84
C ALA A 7 18.15 12.28 7.09
N PRO A 8 17.25 13.20 7.48
CA PRO A 8 17.62 14.56 7.81
C PRO A 8 18.43 14.62 9.11
N LEU A 9 19.35 15.58 9.17
CA LEU A 9 20.00 16.04 10.39
C LEU A 9 19.11 17.11 11.05
N PRO A 10 19.16 17.31 12.39
CA PRO A 10 18.33 18.31 13.08
C PRO A 10 18.39 19.72 12.47
N GLU A 11 19.54 20.08 11.89
CA GLU A 11 19.81 21.36 11.24
C GLU A 11 19.24 21.53 9.83
N ASN A 12 18.76 20.45 9.20
CA ASN A 12 18.23 20.48 7.83
C ASN A 12 16.83 19.85 7.67
N VAL A 13 16.17 19.40 8.75
CA VAL A 13 14.79 18.85 8.73
C VAL A 13 13.79 19.73 7.99
N GLU A 14 13.90 21.05 8.15
CA GLU A 14 12.97 22.02 7.54
C GLU A 14 13.39 22.44 6.11
N LYS A 15 14.53 21.96 5.60
CA LYS A 15 15.12 22.40 4.32
C LYS A 15 14.62 21.57 3.14
N THR A 16 13.35 21.75 2.78
CA THR A 16 12.66 20.94 1.74
C THR A 16 12.94 21.37 0.29
N ARG A 17 13.46 22.59 0.05
CA ARG A 17 13.60 23.18 -1.30
C ARG A 17 14.76 22.62 -2.13
N PHE A 18 15.87 22.28 -1.48
CA PHE A 18 17.12 21.93 -2.18
C PHE A 18 17.45 20.44 -2.11
N TYR A 19 16.46 19.60 -1.76
CA TYR A 19 16.62 18.15 -1.65
C TYR A 19 17.83 17.75 -0.78
N THR A 20 18.05 18.46 0.33
CA THR A 20 19.15 18.15 1.26
C THR A 20 18.96 16.82 1.99
N HIS A 21 17.73 16.29 1.94
CA HIS A 21 17.31 14.96 2.39
C HIS A 21 16.13 14.51 1.52
N TYR A 22 15.67 13.28 1.73
CA TYR A 22 14.48 12.79 1.03
C TYR A 22 13.23 13.51 1.56
N ASN A 23 12.40 14.05 0.65
CA ASN A 23 11.12 14.64 1.01
C ASN A 23 10.06 13.54 0.97
N VAL A 24 9.37 13.33 2.09
CA VAL A 24 8.30 12.33 2.17
C VAL A 24 7.23 12.66 1.12
N LYS A 25 6.96 11.70 0.24
CA LYS A 25 5.96 11.82 -0.82
C LYS A 25 4.92 10.74 -0.67
N ARG A 26 3.66 11.12 -0.80
CA ARG A 26 2.58 10.14 -0.85
C ARG A 26 2.68 9.30 -2.12
N LEU A 27 2.36 8.01 -2.03
CA LEU A 27 2.22 7.18 -3.21
C LEU A 27 1.09 7.69 -4.12
N PRO A 28 1.31 7.76 -5.45
CA PRO A 28 0.25 8.00 -6.42
C PRO A 28 -0.88 6.97 -6.34
N ALA A 29 -2.08 7.34 -6.78
CA ALA A 29 -3.25 6.49 -6.79
C ALA A 29 -3.00 5.12 -7.46
N GLU A 30 -2.35 5.12 -8.62
CA GLU A 30 -2.06 3.93 -9.42
C GLU A 30 -1.06 3.03 -8.70
N VAL A 31 0.04 3.61 -8.21
CA VAL A 31 1.09 2.89 -7.48
C VAL A 31 0.54 2.30 -6.18
N MET A 32 -0.33 3.03 -5.48
CA MET A 32 -0.96 2.54 -4.26
C MET A 32 -1.90 1.36 -4.54
N LEU A 33 -2.66 1.40 -5.64
CA LEU A 33 -3.52 0.30 -6.03
C LEU A 33 -2.70 -0.94 -6.41
N ASP A 34 -1.64 -0.76 -7.18
CA ASP A 34 -0.74 -1.85 -7.57
C ASP A 34 -0.01 -2.45 -6.36
N ALA A 35 0.43 -1.62 -5.40
CA ALA A 35 1.03 -2.09 -4.16
C ALA A 35 0.04 -2.88 -3.28
N LEU A 36 -1.25 -2.51 -3.28
CA LEU A 36 -2.28 -3.28 -2.60
C LEU A 36 -2.53 -4.62 -3.29
N ASP A 37 -2.50 -4.66 -4.61
CA ASP A 37 -2.58 -5.90 -5.40
C ASP A 37 -1.42 -6.83 -5.05
N ASP A 38 -0.19 -6.31 -5.08
CA ASP A 38 1.02 -7.06 -4.74
C ASP A 38 1.01 -7.54 -3.29
N LEU A 39 0.57 -6.72 -2.32
CA LEU A 39 0.47 -7.08 -0.90
C LEU A 39 -0.57 -8.19 -0.67
N THR A 40 -1.74 -8.05 -1.27
CA THR A 40 -2.86 -8.99 -1.08
C THR A 40 -2.76 -10.23 -1.95
N GLY A 41 -1.90 -10.22 -2.98
CA GLY A 41 -1.88 -11.23 -4.03
C GLY A 41 -3.16 -11.22 -4.86
N SER A 42 -3.91 -10.11 -4.85
CA SER A 42 -5.11 -9.93 -5.68
C SER A 42 -4.78 -9.11 -6.92
N GLN A 43 -5.74 -9.00 -7.84
CA GLN A 43 -5.57 -8.19 -9.05
C GLN A 43 -6.83 -7.37 -9.28
N GLU A 44 -6.68 -6.07 -9.43
CA GLU A 44 -7.76 -5.22 -9.90
C GLU A 44 -8.11 -5.55 -11.35
N ARG A 45 -9.40 -5.56 -11.67
CA ARG A 45 -9.88 -5.84 -13.02
C ARG A 45 -10.31 -4.56 -13.72
N PHE A 46 -9.58 -4.17 -14.74
CA PHE A 46 -9.95 -3.09 -15.63
C PHE A 46 -10.66 -3.64 -16.88
N ARG A 47 -11.81 -3.07 -17.25
CA ARG A 47 -12.57 -3.50 -18.42
C ARG A 47 -11.84 -3.07 -19.70
N GLY A 48 -11.66 -3.99 -20.64
CA GLY A 48 -11.06 -3.69 -21.96
C GLY A 48 -9.55 -3.89 -22.03
N VAL A 49 -8.92 -4.36 -20.95
CA VAL A 49 -7.53 -4.83 -20.94
C VAL A 49 -7.47 -6.28 -20.40
N PRO A 50 -6.38 -7.01 -20.68
CA PRO A 50 -6.18 -8.34 -20.10
C PRO A 50 -6.24 -8.34 -18.56
N GLN A 51 -6.55 -9.50 -17.99
CA GLN A 51 -6.47 -9.67 -16.53
C GLN A 51 -5.02 -9.55 -16.07
N GLY A 52 -4.80 -8.87 -14.95
CA GLY A 52 -3.46 -8.63 -14.39
C GLY A 52 -2.74 -7.40 -14.95
N THR A 53 -3.38 -6.61 -15.81
CA THR A 53 -2.86 -5.30 -16.20
C THR A 53 -2.80 -4.38 -14.96
N ARG A 54 -1.62 -3.82 -14.70
CA ARG A 54 -1.41 -2.90 -13.57
C ARG A 54 -2.07 -1.55 -13.81
N ALA A 55 -2.44 -0.85 -12.75
CA ALA A 55 -3.00 0.49 -12.82
C ALA A 55 -2.02 1.47 -13.50
N ILE A 56 -0.71 1.34 -13.25
CA ILE A 56 0.31 2.16 -13.92
C ILE A 56 0.43 1.89 -15.43
N GLU A 57 0.00 0.72 -15.90
CA GLU A 57 0.08 0.31 -17.31
C GLU A 57 -1.14 0.75 -18.14
N LEU A 58 -2.15 1.37 -17.50
CA LEU A 58 -3.34 1.81 -18.20
C LEU A 58 -2.98 2.90 -19.24
N PRO A 59 -3.40 2.72 -20.51
CA PRO A 59 -3.02 3.60 -21.61
C PRO A 59 -3.63 5.00 -21.46
N ASP A 60 -4.83 5.08 -20.89
CA ASP A 60 -5.59 6.30 -20.70
C ASP A 60 -6.45 6.22 -19.43
N PRO A 61 -7.08 7.31 -18.97
CA PRO A 61 -7.85 7.33 -17.72
C PRO A 61 -9.31 6.88 -17.86
N ASN A 62 -9.79 6.48 -19.06
CA ASN A 62 -11.19 6.11 -19.30
C ASN A 62 -11.60 4.73 -18.74
N TYR A 63 -10.90 4.26 -17.71
CA TYR A 63 -11.23 3.06 -16.95
C TYR A 63 -11.90 3.45 -15.65
N SER A 64 -13.09 2.90 -15.41
CA SER A 64 -13.86 3.15 -14.18
C SER A 64 -13.11 2.56 -12.97
N SER A 65 -12.72 3.42 -12.03
CA SER A 65 -12.17 3.00 -10.73
C SER A 65 -12.38 4.10 -9.70
N TYR A 66 -13.34 3.88 -8.79
CA TYR A 66 -13.63 4.82 -7.72
C TYR A 66 -12.40 5.10 -6.84
N PHE A 67 -11.55 4.09 -6.64
CA PHE A 67 -10.32 4.24 -5.86
C PHE A 67 -9.32 5.18 -6.54
N LEU A 68 -9.06 4.98 -7.84
CA LEU A 68 -8.13 5.84 -8.58
C LEU A 68 -8.63 7.28 -8.65
N ASP A 69 -9.93 7.46 -8.87
CA ASP A 69 -10.53 8.79 -8.96
C ASP A 69 -10.47 9.52 -7.60
N THR A 70 -10.80 8.83 -6.50
CA THR A 70 -10.76 9.42 -5.15
C THR A 70 -9.33 9.80 -4.74
N LEU A 71 -8.35 8.98 -5.09
CA LEU A 71 -6.94 9.24 -4.79
C LEU A 71 -6.25 10.22 -5.75
N GLY A 72 -7.00 10.83 -6.68
CA GLY A 72 -6.49 11.95 -7.46
C GLY A 72 -5.72 11.58 -8.72
N ARG A 73 -6.03 10.43 -9.35
CA ARG A 73 -5.54 10.06 -10.69
C ARG A 73 -5.74 11.24 -11.66
N PRO A 74 -4.73 11.61 -12.48
CA PRO A 74 -4.86 12.67 -13.47
C PRO A 74 -5.80 12.25 -14.61
N LYS A 75 -6.51 13.23 -15.20
CA LYS A 75 -7.40 13.00 -16.34
C LYS A 75 -6.64 12.99 -17.68
N ARG A 76 -5.35 13.32 -17.67
CA ARG A 76 -4.44 13.36 -18.83
C ARG A 76 -5.00 14.23 -19.97
N VAL A 77 -5.64 15.36 -19.63
CA VAL A 77 -6.22 16.29 -20.61
C VAL A 77 -5.19 17.36 -21.02
N ILE A 78 -4.33 17.76 -20.09
CA ILE A 78 -3.21 18.68 -20.24
C ILE A 78 -1.91 18.01 -19.77
N THR A 79 -0.76 18.44 -20.30
CA THR A 79 0.57 17.89 -19.99
C THR A 79 1.16 18.43 -18.68
N CYS A 80 0.32 18.89 -17.74
CA CYS A 80 0.76 19.48 -16.47
C CYS A 80 0.75 18.46 -15.33
N GLU A 81 1.82 18.41 -14.52
CA GLU A 81 1.84 17.62 -13.27
C GLU A 81 0.75 18.08 -12.29
N CYS A 82 0.34 19.34 -12.37
CA CYS A 82 -0.71 19.95 -11.55
C CYS A 82 -2.11 19.32 -11.72
N GLU A 83 -2.36 18.50 -12.74
CA GLU A 83 -3.61 17.74 -12.84
C GLU A 83 -3.77 16.71 -11.73
N ARG A 84 -2.65 16.23 -11.17
CA ARG A 84 -2.67 15.23 -10.11
C ARG A 84 -2.99 15.91 -8.78
N ALA A 85 -4.09 15.50 -8.16
CA ALA A 85 -4.45 15.96 -6.83
C ALA A 85 -3.59 15.23 -5.77
N SER A 86 -2.52 15.89 -5.34
CA SER A 86 -1.60 15.36 -4.30
C SER A 86 -1.95 15.85 -2.90
N GLU A 87 -2.88 16.79 -2.77
CA GLU A 87 -3.32 17.32 -1.49
C GLU A 87 -4.14 16.27 -0.72
N PRO A 88 -3.82 16.02 0.56
CA PRO A 88 -4.57 15.10 1.37
C PRO A 88 -5.97 15.64 1.63
N ASN A 89 -6.99 14.80 1.44
CA ASN A 89 -8.36 15.12 1.81
C ASN A 89 -9.01 14.00 2.63
N LEU A 90 -10.09 14.33 3.32
CA LEU A 90 -10.80 13.40 4.20
C LEU A 90 -11.33 12.17 3.45
N ALA A 91 -11.86 12.34 2.25
CA ALA A 91 -12.39 11.23 1.45
C ALA A 91 -11.31 10.21 1.10
N GLN A 92 -10.10 10.66 0.80
CA GLN A 92 -8.94 9.81 0.55
C GLN A 92 -8.53 9.02 1.78
N VAL A 93 -8.52 9.66 2.96
CA VAL A 93 -8.20 8.98 4.22
C VAL A 93 -9.25 7.92 4.53
N LEU A 94 -10.54 8.24 4.37
CA LEU A 94 -11.63 7.29 4.59
C LEU A 94 -11.58 6.12 3.60
N GLN A 95 -11.22 6.38 2.34
CA GLN A 95 -11.09 5.34 1.33
C GLN A 95 -9.94 4.37 1.65
N VAL A 96 -8.84 4.87 2.21
CA VAL A 96 -7.71 4.03 2.64
C VAL A 96 -8.03 3.27 3.93
N ALA A 97 -8.67 3.93 4.89
CA ALA A 97 -9.02 3.31 6.17
C ALA A 97 -10.11 2.23 6.03
N ASN A 98 -11.18 2.54 5.30
CA ASN A 98 -12.42 1.75 5.32
C ASN A 98 -13.00 1.49 3.92
N GLY A 99 -12.24 1.75 2.86
CA GLY A 99 -12.73 1.59 1.50
C GLY A 99 -13.11 0.15 1.20
N GLN A 100 -14.25 -0.03 0.51
CA GLN A 100 -14.74 -1.35 0.10
C GLN A 100 -13.71 -2.13 -0.72
N LEU A 101 -12.91 -1.44 -1.54
CA LEU A 101 -11.87 -2.04 -2.37
C LEU A 101 -10.83 -2.78 -1.51
N ILE A 102 -10.29 -2.13 -0.48
CA ILE A 102 -9.27 -2.73 0.39
C ILE A 102 -9.85 -3.95 1.11
N ASN A 103 -11.05 -3.81 1.70
CA ASN A 103 -11.74 -4.93 2.35
C ASN A 103 -11.98 -6.11 1.40
N THR A 104 -12.34 -5.84 0.14
CA THR A 104 -12.56 -6.89 -0.86
C THR A 104 -11.26 -7.59 -1.24
N LYS A 105 -10.16 -6.84 -1.39
CA LYS A 105 -8.84 -7.41 -1.70
C LYS A 105 -8.32 -8.29 -0.55
N LEU A 106 -8.45 -7.83 0.69
CA LEU A 106 -8.10 -8.60 1.89
C LEU A 106 -8.94 -9.89 2.05
N ALA A 107 -10.19 -9.88 1.57
CA ALA A 107 -11.11 -11.02 1.62
C ALA A 107 -11.06 -11.93 0.37
N THR A 108 -10.13 -11.70 -0.56
CA THR A 108 -10.07 -12.44 -1.82
C THR A 108 -9.69 -13.91 -1.59
N LYS A 109 -10.47 -14.83 -2.18
CA LYS A 109 -10.30 -16.30 -2.02
C LYS A 109 -9.02 -16.86 -2.63
N ASN A 110 -8.42 -16.12 -3.56
CA ASN A 110 -7.18 -16.46 -4.24
C ASN A 110 -6.05 -15.48 -3.88
N GLY A 111 -6.13 -14.83 -2.71
CA GLY A 111 -5.10 -13.91 -2.23
C GLY A 111 -4.03 -14.62 -1.41
N ARG A 112 -2.94 -13.89 -1.13
CA ARG A 112 -1.78 -14.36 -0.35
C ARG A 112 -2.18 -14.93 1.00
N ILE A 113 -3.16 -14.32 1.70
CA ILE A 113 -3.65 -14.82 3.00
C ILE A 113 -4.16 -16.26 2.88
N GLU A 114 -4.92 -16.57 1.83
CA GLU A 114 -5.46 -17.91 1.62
C GLU A 114 -4.38 -18.93 1.24
N GLU A 115 -3.36 -18.50 0.47
CA GLU A 115 -2.21 -19.35 0.15
C GLU A 115 -1.40 -19.71 1.40
N LEU A 116 -1.13 -18.73 2.25
CA LEU A 116 -0.41 -18.92 3.51
C LEU A 116 -1.19 -19.79 4.51
N LEU A 117 -2.52 -19.60 4.60
CA LEU A 117 -3.39 -20.46 5.40
C LEU A 117 -3.40 -21.91 4.90
N LYS A 118 -3.45 -22.13 3.57
CA LYS A 118 -3.39 -23.47 2.96
C LYS A 118 -2.04 -24.14 3.20
N ALA A 119 -0.95 -23.38 3.12
CA ALA A 119 0.40 -23.86 3.38
C ALA A 119 0.64 -24.23 4.86
N LYS A 120 -0.25 -23.81 5.79
CA LYS A 120 -0.10 -23.99 7.23
C LYS A 120 1.25 -23.47 7.77
N ALA A 121 1.73 -22.38 7.16
CA ALA A 121 2.96 -21.71 7.59
C ALA A 121 2.84 -21.26 9.04
N ALA A 122 3.98 -21.15 9.73
CA ALA A 122 3.99 -20.62 11.09
C ALA A 122 3.67 -19.12 11.07
N ASP A 123 3.02 -18.60 12.12
CA ASP A 123 2.55 -17.20 12.15
C ASP A 123 3.69 -16.19 11.89
N HIS A 124 4.90 -16.46 12.40
CA HIS A 124 6.07 -15.62 12.16
C HIS A 124 6.54 -15.60 10.69
N GLU A 125 6.39 -16.72 9.97
CA GLU A 125 6.71 -16.81 8.53
C GLU A 125 5.69 -16.01 7.73
N VAL A 126 4.40 -16.12 8.11
CA VAL A 126 3.31 -15.34 7.51
C VAL A 126 3.56 -13.84 7.66
N PHE A 127 3.92 -13.38 8.87
CA PHE A 127 4.22 -11.96 9.08
C PHE A 127 5.47 -11.54 8.31
N THR A 128 6.50 -12.38 8.27
CA THR A 128 7.72 -12.10 7.51
C THR A 128 7.41 -11.91 6.03
N GLU A 129 6.62 -12.79 5.43
CA GLU A 129 6.19 -12.69 4.04
C GLU A 129 5.39 -11.40 3.78
N MET A 130 4.46 -11.04 4.68
CA MET A 130 3.69 -9.79 4.55
C MET A 130 4.59 -8.55 4.56
N TYR A 131 5.58 -8.51 5.45
CA TYR A 131 6.54 -7.41 5.56
C TYR A 131 7.50 -7.34 4.37
N LEU A 132 7.94 -8.49 3.85
CA LEU A 132 8.74 -8.54 2.64
C LEU A 132 7.95 -8.05 1.43
N ALA A 133 6.68 -8.44 1.31
CA ALA A 133 5.82 -7.97 0.25
C ALA A 133 5.46 -6.49 0.34
N SER A 134 5.30 -5.93 1.54
CA SER A 134 4.91 -4.52 1.74
C SER A 134 6.10 -3.56 1.72
N PHE A 135 7.19 -3.94 2.39
CA PHE A 135 8.30 -3.03 2.71
C PHE A 135 9.66 -3.53 2.21
N SER A 136 9.71 -4.71 1.59
CA SER A 136 10.97 -5.32 1.12
C SER A 136 12.02 -5.47 2.23
N ARG A 137 11.59 -5.65 3.49
CA ARG A 137 12.46 -5.87 4.65
C ARG A 137 11.86 -6.89 5.60
N TYR A 138 12.71 -7.43 6.47
CA TYR A 138 12.25 -8.28 7.57
C TYR A 138 11.58 -7.44 8.68
N PRO A 139 10.57 -7.99 9.36
CA PRO A 139 9.98 -7.36 10.52
C PRO A 139 10.95 -7.36 11.71
N THR A 140 10.88 -6.32 12.52
CA THR A 140 11.57 -6.26 13.81
C THR A 140 10.89 -7.13 14.86
N LYS A 141 11.57 -7.43 15.97
CA LYS A 141 10.98 -8.20 17.08
C LYS A 141 9.73 -7.55 17.67
N ALA A 142 9.71 -6.21 17.74
CA ALA A 142 8.55 -5.46 18.23
C ALA A 142 7.36 -5.56 17.27
N GLU A 143 7.62 -5.48 15.96
CA GLU A 143 6.59 -5.63 14.92
C GLU A 143 5.98 -7.04 14.92
N LEU A 144 6.81 -8.08 15.05
CA LEU A 144 6.33 -9.46 15.20
C LEU A 144 5.43 -9.61 16.43
N ALA A 145 5.84 -9.06 17.57
CA ALA A 145 5.05 -9.11 18.80
C ALA A 145 3.70 -8.40 18.66
N ASN A 146 3.64 -7.27 17.94
CA ASN A 146 2.38 -6.57 17.66
C ASN A 146 1.47 -7.39 16.73
N CYS A 147 2.03 -8.02 15.69
CA CYS A 147 1.27 -8.89 14.79
C CYS A 147 0.67 -10.08 15.55
N ASP A 148 1.45 -10.70 16.46
CA ASP A 148 0.98 -11.77 17.33
C ASP A 148 -0.20 -11.33 18.21
N GLN A 149 -0.15 -10.11 18.76
CA GLN A 149 -1.24 -9.56 19.57
C GLN A 149 -2.52 -9.38 18.75
N ILE A 150 -2.40 -8.84 17.53
CA ILE A 150 -3.53 -8.66 16.61
C ILE A 150 -4.19 -10.01 16.31
N VAL A 151 -3.39 -11.02 15.92
CA VAL A 151 -3.93 -12.35 15.59
C VAL A 151 -4.57 -13.03 16.80
N LYS A 152 -4.02 -12.86 18.01
CA LYS A 152 -4.61 -13.42 19.25
C LYS A 152 -5.92 -12.74 19.65
N ALA A 153 -6.11 -11.47 19.30
CA ALA A 153 -7.34 -10.74 19.59
C ALA A 153 -8.48 -11.04 18.59
N ALA A 154 -8.13 -11.56 17.40
CA ALA A 154 -9.10 -11.86 16.35
C ALA A 154 -9.91 -13.13 16.64
N LYS A 155 -11.09 -13.25 16.03
CA LYS A 155 -12.00 -14.39 16.22
C LYS A 155 -11.44 -15.69 15.63
N ASN A 156 -10.65 -15.58 14.55
CA ASN A 156 -10.01 -16.70 13.88
C ASN A 156 -8.73 -16.22 13.18
N LYS A 157 -7.86 -17.16 12.80
CA LYS A 157 -6.58 -16.86 12.15
C LYS A 157 -6.73 -16.04 10.86
N ARG A 158 -7.77 -16.30 10.06
CA ARG A 158 -8.02 -15.57 8.81
C ARG A 158 -8.29 -14.10 9.09
N GLU A 159 -9.22 -13.80 9.99
CA GLU A 159 -9.52 -12.42 10.41
C GLU A 159 -8.27 -11.75 10.99
N GLY A 160 -7.51 -12.44 11.84
CA GLY A 160 -6.27 -11.90 12.39
C GLY A 160 -5.24 -11.52 11.33
N TYR A 161 -5.04 -12.34 10.30
CA TYR A 161 -4.15 -12.02 9.18
C TYR A 161 -4.67 -10.87 8.31
N GLN A 162 -5.99 -10.77 8.15
CA GLN A 162 -6.62 -9.63 7.46
C GLN A 162 -6.39 -8.33 8.23
N ASP A 163 -6.54 -8.35 9.55
CA ASP A 163 -6.30 -7.20 10.42
C ASP A 163 -4.83 -6.76 10.40
N VAL A 164 -3.89 -7.70 10.40
CA VAL A 164 -2.44 -7.40 10.26
C VAL A 164 -2.16 -6.75 8.90
N MET A 165 -2.66 -7.34 7.82
CA MET A 165 -2.43 -6.81 6.47
C MET A 165 -3.11 -5.44 6.28
N TRP A 166 -4.29 -5.23 6.87
CA TRP A 166 -4.96 -3.93 6.92
C TRP A 166 -4.14 -2.89 7.70
N ALA A 167 -3.56 -3.27 8.84
CA ALA A 167 -2.70 -2.38 9.62
C ALA A 167 -1.44 -1.99 8.86
N ILE A 168 -0.82 -2.94 8.13
CA ILE A 168 0.31 -2.69 7.24
C ILE A 168 -0.10 -1.70 6.13
N SER A 169 -1.21 -1.94 5.43
CA SER A 169 -1.65 -1.08 4.32
C SER A 169 -2.05 0.33 4.75
N ASN A 170 -2.43 0.52 6.02
CA ASN A 170 -2.76 1.82 6.60
C ASN A 170 -1.57 2.49 7.31
N SER A 171 -0.43 1.83 7.36
CA SER A 171 0.77 2.37 8.01
C SER A 171 1.34 3.54 7.20
N ARG A 172 2.02 4.46 7.90
CA ARG A 172 2.74 5.55 7.24
C ARG A 172 3.83 5.05 6.30
N GLU A 173 4.48 3.95 6.66
CA GLU A 173 5.54 3.33 5.85
C GLU A 173 4.99 2.84 4.50
N PHE A 174 3.73 2.36 4.47
CA PHE A 174 3.08 1.91 3.24
C PHE A 174 2.55 3.06 2.38
N LEU A 175 1.96 4.06 3.02
CA LEU A 175 1.29 5.17 2.30
C LEU A 175 2.25 6.20 1.71
N PHE A 176 3.47 6.26 2.24
CA PHE A 176 4.45 7.29 1.89
C PHE A 176 5.80 6.69 1.54
N ASN A 177 6.36 7.17 0.43
CA ASN A 177 7.76 7.01 0.11
C ASN A 177 8.56 7.96 1.03
N HIS A 178 9.59 7.45 1.70
CA HIS A 178 10.34 8.14 2.75
C HIS A 178 11.84 7.82 2.71
#